data_AF-A0AA40AMI5-F1
#
_entry.id   AF-A0AA40AMI5-F1
#
_cell.length_a   1.000
_cell.length_b   1.000
_cell.length_c   1.000
_cell.angle_alpha   90.00
_cell.angle_beta   90.00
_cell.angle_gamma   90.00
#
_symmetry.space_group_name_H-M   'P 1'
#
loop_
_entity.id
_entity.type
_entity.pdbx_description
1 polymer ?
#
loop_
_entity_poly.entity_id
_entity_poly.type
_entity_poly.pdbx_seq_one_letter_code
_entity_poly.pdbx_strand_id
1 'polypeptide(L)'
;MVTEVKGYNETPDKHLTESPGSETFHSKEAAAKLDTEVSRLKMEISWLKMEISRLEQRIGRLKKTEDDYRVRVDMLENSKRRTATMSSNLDKAPSGPEMAIDDDLIEKANKASRRMQRLKDDERRVVAMPSVDVEVRVLAADRASVHFLFARIIRRESYFRALLVQSRGTRVRPCPEKCGNPNASPKFRHCVRVPSFQGGAYAECVWQSHGSRCSHSNEGSMSAWDSGGSSAGGSPRAGPSQRVLPPSSSGSRLNPFLLEE
;
A
#
# COMPACT_ATOMS: atom_id res chain seq x y z
N MET A 1 2.61 -41.58 50.24
CA MET A 1 2.40 -43.03 50.36
C MET A 1 3.42 -43.71 49.46
N VAL A 2 4.47 -44.28 50.06
CA VAL A 2 5.56 -44.97 49.35
C VAL A 2 5.37 -46.45 49.69
N THR A 3 4.94 -47.25 48.72
CA THR A 3 4.81 -48.70 48.88
C THR A 3 6.08 -49.37 48.39
N GLU A 4 6.81 -49.92 49.35
CA GLU A 4 8.01 -50.73 49.22
C GLU A 4 7.62 -52.11 48.65
N VAL A 5 8.21 -52.52 47.53
CA VAL A 5 7.97 -53.83 46.89
C VAL A 5 9.17 -54.74 47.19
N LYS A 6 8.94 -55.76 48.02
CA LYS A 6 9.86 -56.87 48.26
C LYS A 6 9.86 -57.83 47.07
N GLY A 7 11.02 -58.01 46.43
CA GLY A 7 11.27 -59.05 45.44
C GLY A 7 11.80 -60.33 46.10
N TYR A 8 11.24 -61.46 45.68
CA TYR A 8 11.50 -62.82 46.17
C TYR A 8 12.79 -63.41 45.55
N ASN A 9 13.45 -64.28 46.32
CA ASN A 9 14.61 -65.07 45.89
C ASN A 9 14.21 -66.14 44.86
N GLU A 10 14.94 -66.16 43.74
CA GLU A 10 14.83 -67.15 42.67
C GLU A 10 15.51 -68.48 43.05
N THR A 11 14.82 -69.59 42.76
CA THR A 11 15.38 -70.94 42.72
C THR A 11 15.99 -71.23 41.33
N PRO A 12 17.17 -71.88 41.25
CA PRO A 12 17.81 -72.19 39.98
C PRO A 12 17.26 -73.52 39.43
N ASP A 13 16.44 -73.44 38.38
CA ASP A 13 15.93 -74.61 37.68
C ASP A 13 16.66 -74.85 36.35
N LYS A 14 16.68 -76.12 35.97
CA LYS A 14 17.72 -76.76 35.18
C LYS A 14 17.68 -76.40 33.69
N HIS A 15 18.88 -76.22 33.14
CA HIS A 15 19.19 -76.08 31.72
C HIS A 15 18.61 -77.25 30.87
N LEU A 16 17.58 -76.96 30.09
CA LEU A 16 17.24 -77.70 28.88
C LEU A 16 17.88 -76.97 27.69
N THR A 17 18.70 -77.69 26.95
CA THR A 17 19.43 -77.23 25.76
C THR A 17 18.54 -77.42 24.52
N GLU A 18 17.69 -76.45 24.26
CA GLU A 18 16.94 -76.36 23.00
C GLU A 18 17.80 -75.74 21.89
N SER A 19 17.69 -76.29 20.68
CA SER A 19 18.51 -75.97 19.52
C SER A 19 18.21 -74.55 18.98
N PRO A 20 19.18 -73.63 18.95
CA PRO A 20 18.94 -72.22 18.63
C PRO A 20 19.11 -72.00 17.11
N GLY A 21 18.07 -72.28 16.32
CA GLY A 21 18.19 -72.26 14.86
C GLY A 21 17.31 -71.26 14.13
N SER A 22 15.99 -71.45 14.20
CA SER A 22 15.07 -70.89 13.19
C SER A 22 14.14 -69.79 13.69
N GLU A 23 13.77 -69.74 14.96
CA GLU A 23 12.82 -68.73 15.47
C GLU A 23 13.44 -67.32 15.59
N THR A 24 14.77 -67.23 15.75
CA THR A 24 15.45 -65.94 15.97
C THR A 24 15.51 -65.05 14.74
N PHE A 25 15.37 -65.61 13.53
CA PHE A 25 15.45 -64.84 12.28
C PHE A 25 14.18 -64.03 12.00
N HIS A 26 13.00 -64.61 12.19
CA HIS A 26 11.73 -63.88 11.99
C HIS A 26 11.53 -62.75 13.00
N SER A 27 12.01 -62.93 14.23
CA SER A 27 11.96 -61.89 15.27
C SER A 27 12.81 -60.65 14.90
N LYS A 28 13.99 -60.85 14.29
CA LYS A 28 14.86 -59.74 13.85
C LYS A 28 14.26 -58.93 12.70
N GLU A 29 13.60 -59.58 11.75
CA GLU A 29 12.96 -58.89 10.63
C GLU A 29 11.75 -58.06 11.11
N ALA A 30 10.94 -58.61 12.01
CA ALA A 30 9.83 -57.88 12.63
C ALA A 30 10.32 -56.66 13.43
N ALA A 31 11.42 -56.82 14.18
CA ALA A 31 12.04 -55.71 14.92
C ALA A 31 12.53 -54.60 13.98
N ALA A 32 13.16 -54.94 12.86
CA ALA A 32 13.59 -53.95 11.87
C ALA A 32 12.42 -53.18 11.25
N LYS A 33 11.32 -53.87 10.90
CA LYS A 33 10.10 -53.22 10.39
C LYS A 33 9.52 -52.24 11.42
N LEU A 34 9.44 -52.66 12.69
CA LEU A 34 8.97 -51.79 13.77
C LEU A 34 9.85 -50.54 13.93
N ASP A 35 11.17 -50.67 13.85
CA ASP A 35 12.09 -49.53 13.98
C ASP A 35 11.92 -48.50 12.85
N THR A 36 11.71 -48.97 11.61
CA THR A 36 11.41 -48.08 10.47
C THR A 36 10.08 -47.34 10.65
N GLU A 37 9.05 -48.02 11.15
CA GLU A 37 7.74 -47.43 11.38
C GLU A 37 7.76 -46.42 12.54
N VAL A 38 8.48 -46.73 13.62
CA VAL A 38 8.72 -45.80 14.73
C VAL A 38 9.43 -44.53 14.23
N SER A 39 10.43 -44.69 13.35
CA SER A 39 11.15 -43.55 12.74
C SER A 39 10.23 -42.69 11.87
N ARG A 40 9.35 -43.32 11.07
CA ARG A 40 8.34 -42.63 10.25
C ARG A 40 7.38 -41.83 11.12
N LEU A 41 6.79 -42.45 12.13
CA LEU A 41 5.85 -41.81 13.06
C LEU A 41 6.50 -40.66 13.83
N LYS A 42 7.78 -40.79 14.20
CA LYS A 42 8.53 -39.72 14.88
C LYS A 42 8.67 -38.47 13.99
N MET A 43 8.90 -38.65 12.70
CA MET A 43 8.93 -37.53 11.74
C MET A 43 7.54 -36.89 11.57
N GLU A 44 6.49 -37.68 11.47
CA GLU A 44 5.10 -37.17 11.39
C GLU A 44 4.71 -36.37 12.63
N ILE A 45 5.03 -36.87 13.82
CA ILE A 45 4.79 -36.14 15.08
C ILE A 45 5.56 -34.81 15.08
N SER A 46 6.81 -34.81 14.61
CA SER A 46 7.61 -33.58 14.51
C SER A 46 6.97 -32.56 13.57
N TRP A 47 6.48 -33.00 12.42
CA TRP A 47 5.80 -32.14 11.45
C TRP A 47 4.49 -31.58 12.02
N LEU A 48 3.66 -32.43 12.65
CA LEU A 48 2.42 -32.00 13.28
C LEU A 48 2.65 -30.97 14.38
N LYS A 49 3.71 -31.14 15.19
CA LYS A 49 4.09 -30.15 16.21
C LYS A 49 4.39 -28.78 15.60
N MET A 50 5.15 -28.75 14.50
CA MET A 50 5.43 -27.49 13.79
C MET A 50 4.16 -26.84 13.23
N GLU A 51 3.26 -27.64 12.67
CA GLU A 51 2.00 -27.12 12.12
C GLU A 51 1.07 -26.58 13.21
N ILE A 52 1.00 -27.23 14.37
CA ILE A 52 0.27 -26.72 15.54
C ILE A 52 0.82 -25.34 15.95
N SER A 53 2.14 -25.20 16.10
CA SER A 53 2.73 -23.90 16.46
C SER A 53 2.45 -22.80 15.43
N ARG A 54 2.44 -23.16 14.13
CA ARG A 54 2.09 -22.23 13.05
C ARG A 54 0.63 -21.76 13.15
N LEU A 55 -0.29 -22.70 13.43
CA LEU A 55 -1.71 -22.42 13.60
C LEU A 55 -1.96 -21.56 14.84
N GLU A 56 -1.32 -21.84 15.97
CA GLU A 56 -1.40 -21.02 17.19
C GLU A 56 -0.99 -19.56 16.93
N GLN A 57 0.11 -19.34 16.21
CA GLN A 57 0.54 -17.99 15.83
C GLN A 57 -0.49 -17.29 14.94
N ARG A 58 -1.14 -18.03 14.03
CA ARG A 58 -2.18 -17.49 13.15
C ARG A 58 -3.45 -17.14 13.93
N ILE A 59 -3.87 -17.99 14.87
CA ILE A 59 -4.97 -17.71 15.80
C ILE A 59 -4.68 -16.45 16.62
N GLY A 60 -3.45 -16.30 17.14
CA GLY A 60 -3.06 -15.10 17.88
C GLY A 60 -3.19 -13.81 17.08
N ARG A 61 -2.78 -13.81 15.80
CA ARG A 61 -2.94 -12.66 14.90
C ARG A 61 -4.41 -12.35 14.59
N LEU A 62 -5.22 -13.39 14.41
CA LEU A 62 -6.67 -13.23 14.17
C LEU A 62 -7.37 -12.61 15.39
N LYS A 63 -7.07 -13.09 16.61
CA LYS A 63 -7.62 -12.50 17.84
C LYS A 63 -7.30 -11.01 17.98
N LYS A 64 -6.06 -10.62 17.70
CA LYS A 64 -5.68 -9.19 17.70
C LYS A 64 -6.49 -8.38 16.69
N THR A 65 -6.70 -8.92 15.49
CA THR A 65 -7.50 -8.27 14.45
C THR A 65 -8.98 -8.15 14.85
N GLU A 66 -9.53 -9.17 15.53
CA GLU A 66 -10.88 -9.15 16.08
C GLU A 66 -11.04 -8.06 17.16
N ASP A 67 -10.08 -7.95 18.08
CA ASP A 67 -10.07 -6.89 19.10
C ASP A 67 -10.02 -5.49 18.47
N ASP A 68 -9.19 -5.28 17.43
CA ASP A 68 -9.11 -4.02 16.69
C ASP A 68 -10.45 -3.67 16.03
N TYR A 69 -11.14 -4.66 15.44
CA TYR A 69 -12.48 -4.45 14.88
C TYR A 69 -13.52 -4.13 15.95
N ARG A 70 -13.48 -4.79 17.11
CA ARG A 70 -14.38 -4.49 18.23
C ARG A 70 -14.27 -3.03 18.65
N VAL A 71 -13.05 -2.53 18.84
CA VAL A 71 -12.79 -1.11 19.18
C VAL A 71 -13.34 -0.17 18.09
N ARG A 72 -13.17 -0.51 16.81
CA ARG A 72 -13.67 0.31 15.71
C ARG A 72 -15.20 0.37 15.67
N VAL A 73 -15.87 -0.75 15.95
CA VAL A 73 -17.34 -0.79 16.07
C VAL A 73 -17.80 0.12 17.20
N ASP A 74 -17.19 0.05 18.38
CA ASP A 74 -17.51 0.91 19.52
C ASP A 74 -17.36 2.40 19.18
N MET A 75 -16.29 2.78 18.45
CA MET A 75 -16.10 4.15 17.97
C MET A 75 -17.21 4.60 17.02
N LEU A 76 -17.63 3.74 16.10
CA LEU A 76 -18.70 4.04 15.15
C LEU A 76 -20.05 4.18 15.85
N GLU A 77 -20.35 3.31 16.81
CA GLU A 77 -21.57 3.41 17.62
C GLU A 77 -21.60 4.70 18.44
N ASN A 78 -20.47 5.08 19.04
CA ASN A 78 -20.36 6.34 19.75
C ASN A 78 -20.53 7.55 18.83
N SER A 79 -19.94 7.52 17.63
CA SER A 79 -20.15 8.55 16.61
C SER A 79 -21.61 8.65 16.20
N LYS A 80 -22.28 7.52 15.95
CA LYS A 80 -23.71 7.44 15.62
C LYS A 80 -24.59 8.01 16.73
N ARG A 81 -24.29 7.72 18.00
CA ARG A 81 -25.01 8.30 19.15
C ARG A 81 -24.88 9.82 19.17
N ARG A 82 -23.68 10.36 18.97
CA ARG A 82 -23.45 11.81 18.93
C ARG A 82 -24.23 12.48 17.82
N THR A 83 -24.23 11.93 16.61
CA THR A 83 -24.99 12.52 15.49
C THR A 83 -26.50 12.44 15.71
N ALA A 84 -26.99 11.35 16.31
CA ALA A 84 -28.40 11.24 16.70
C ALA A 84 -28.80 12.29 17.75
N THR A 85 -27.95 12.53 18.76
CA THR A 85 -28.16 13.61 19.74
C THR A 85 -28.20 14.98 19.06
N MET A 86 -27.24 15.26 18.17
CA MET A 86 -27.23 16.53 17.42
C MET A 86 -28.48 16.70 16.56
N SER A 87 -28.93 15.64 15.89
CA SER A 87 -30.19 15.67 15.11
C SER A 87 -31.40 15.98 16.01
N SER A 88 -31.52 15.31 17.16
CA SER A 88 -32.64 15.53 18.07
C SER A 88 -32.66 16.93 18.71
N ASN A 89 -31.48 17.56 18.83
CA ASN A 89 -31.37 18.94 19.31
C ASN A 89 -31.76 19.95 18.23
N LEU A 90 -31.53 19.64 16.94
CA LEU A 90 -32.00 20.47 15.82
C LEU A 90 -33.53 20.48 15.74
N ASP A 91 -34.19 19.33 15.96
CA ASP A 91 -35.65 19.23 15.94
C ASP A 91 -36.33 19.98 17.11
N LYS A 92 -35.62 20.14 18.23
CA LYS A 92 -36.09 20.85 19.43
C LYS A 92 -35.71 22.33 19.45
N ALA A 93 -34.90 22.80 18.49
CA ALA A 93 -34.57 24.20 18.41
C ALA A 93 -35.88 24.98 18.22
N PRO A 94 -36.24 25.90 19.14
CA PRO A 94 -37.44 26.70 18.98
C PRO A 94 -37.37 27.39 17.62
N SER A 95 -38.47 27.38 16.88
CA SER A 95 -38.66 28.18 15.67
C SER A 95 -38.67 29.67 16.08
N GLY A 96 -37.49 30.15 16.47
CA GLY A 96 -37.25 31.53 16.83
C GLY A 96 -37.28 32.40 15.58
N PRO A 97 -37.47 33.71 15.76
CA PRO A 97 -37.59 34.66 14.65
C PRO A 97 -36.36 34.54 13.77
N GLU A 98 -36.61 34.39 12.47
CA GLU A 98 -35.70 34.45 11.32
C GLU A 98 -34.37 35.13 11.67
N MET A 99 -33.45 34.33 12.22
CA MET A 99 -32.17 34.83 12.71
C MET A 99 -31.31 34.97 11.46
N ALA A 100 -31.18 36.21 10.98
CA ALA A 100 -30.35 36.57 9.84
C ALA A 100 -29.03 35.80 9.93
N ILE A 101 -28.86 34.81 9.05
CA ILE A 101 -27.66 33.99 9.04
C ILE A 101 -26.52 34.95 8.70
N ASP A 102 -25.52 35.01 9.58
CA ASP A 102 -24.34 35.84 9.39
C ASP A 102 -23.64 35.37 8.11
N ASP A 103 -23.82 36.14 7.03
CA ASP A 103 -23.29 35.87 5.70
C ASP A 103 -21.76 35.63 5.74
N ASP A 104 -21.04 36.16 6.74
CA ASP A 104 -19.60 35.95 6.94
C ASP A 104 -19.24 34.49 7.28
N LEU A 105 -20.10 33.77 8.01
CA LEU A 105 -19.88 32.36 8.37
C LEU A 105 -20.13 31.43 7.17
N ILE A 106 -21.18 31.70 6.39
CA ILE A 106 -21.44 31.04 5.12
C ILE A 106 -20.30 31.35 4.14
N GLU A 107 -19.79 32.58 4.10
CA GLU A 107 -18.70 32.98 3.24
C GLU A 107 -17.37 32.29 3.61
N LYS A 108 -17.05 32.16 4.91
CA LYS A 108 -15.86 31.42 5.37
C LYS A 108 -15.91 29.93 5.05
N ALA A 109 -17.06 29.27 5.24
CA ALA A 109 -17.25 27.87 4.86
C ALA A 109 -17.13 27.68 3.34
N ASN A 110 -17.77 28.57 2.57
CA ASN A 110 -17.65 28.57 1.13
C ASN A 110 -16.25 28.94 0.64
N LYS A 111 -15.46 29.72 1.38
CA LYS A 111 -14.07 30.07 1.04
C LYS A 111 -13.13 28.86 1.16
N ALA A 112 -13.37 27.97 2.13
CA ALA A 112 -12.66 26.71 2.26
C ALA A 112 -13.01 25.73 1.12
N SER A 113 -14.30 25.60 0.77
CA SER A 113 -14.74 24.82 -0.41
C SER A 113 -14.27 25.42 -1.74
N ARG A 114 -14.25 26.76 -1.87
CA ARG A 114 -13.73 27.47 -3.03
C ARG A 114 -12.22 27.27 -3.21
N ARG A 115 -11.48 27.02 -2.12
CA ARG A 115 -10.05 26.66 -2.20
C ARG A 115 -9.84 25.31 -2.90
N MET A 116 -10.80 24.38 -2.81
CA MET A 116 -10.81 23.15 -3.61
C MET A 116 -11.43 23.33 -5.00
N GLN A 117 -12.31 24.32 -5.21
CA GLN A 117 -12.90 24.62 -6.53
C GLN A 117 -12.01 25.47 -7.45
N ARG A 118 -10.87 25.98 -7.00
CA ARG A 118 -9.88 26.62 -7.89
C ARG A 118 -9.06 25.57 -8.64
N LEU A 119 -9.75 24.61 -9.25
CA LEU A 119 -9.13 23.80 -10.28
C LEU A 119 -8.70 24.74 -11.40
N LYS A 120 -7.42 24.69 -11.75
CA LYS A 120 -6.89 25.41 -12.90
C LYS A 120 -7.59 24.90 -14.16
N ASP A 121 -7.60 25.71 -15.23
CA ASP A 121 -8.34 25.36 -16.45
C ASP A 121 -7.84 24.05 -17.08
N ASP A 122 -6.55 23.74 -16.94
CA ASP A 122 -5.97 22.46 -17.34
C ASP A 122 -6.50 21.29 -16.50
N GLU A 123 -6.62 21.45 -15.18
CA GLU A 123 -7.21 20.43 -14.30
C GLU A 123 -8.68 20.16 -14.63
N ARG A 124 -9.46 21.22 -14.89
CA ARG A 124 -10.86 21.09 -15.31
C ARG A 124 -10.99 20.31 -16.61
N ARG A 125 -10.11 20.54 -17.58
CA ARG A 125 -10.07 19.75 -18.82
C ARG A 125 -9.78 18.28 -18.56
N VAL A 126 -8.84 17.95 -17.66
CA VAL A 126 -8.53 16.55 -17.31
C VAL A 126 -9.70 15.88 -16.58
N VAL A 127 -10.36 16.58 -15.66
CA VAL A 127 -11.52 16.05 -14.92
C VAL A 127 -12.69 15.69 -15.84
N ALA A 128 -12.86 16.42 -16.95
CA ALA A 128 -13.91 16.17 -17.94
C ALA A 128 -13.64 14.96 -18.86
N MET A 129 -12.41 14.42 -18.89
CA MET A 129 -12.09 13.21 -19.66
C MET A 129 -12.76 11.96 -19.03
N PRO A 130 -12.92 10.82 -19.71
CA PRO A 130 -13.41 9.57 -19.08
C PRO A 130 -12.45 9.02 -18.00
N SER A 131 -12.97 8.42 -16.92
CA SER A 131 -12.16 7.82 -15.85
C SER A 131 -12.08 6.32 -15.94
N VAL A 132 -10.93 5.79 -15.53
CA VAL A 132 -10.72 4.41 -15.14
C VAL A 132 -10.38 4.32 -13.65
N ASP A 133 -10.69 3.16 -13.05
CA ASP A 133 -10.30 2.87 -11.68
C ASP A 133 -8.78 2.85 -11.52
N VAL A 134 -8.30 3.38 -10.39
CA VAL A 134 -6.88 3.53 -10.10
C VAL A 134 -6.47 2.62 -8.95
N GLU A 135 -5.57 1.68 -9.24
CA GLU A 135 -4.89 0.88 -8.23
C GLU A 135 -3.64 1.63 -7.73
N VAL A 136 -3.63 1.98 -6.44
CA VAL A 136 -2.47 2.58 -5.77
C VAL A 136 -1.78 1.52 -4.92
N ARG A 137 -0.48 1.30 -5.17
CA ARG A 137 0.32 0.37 -4.37
C ARG A 137 0.72 1.00 -3.04
N VAL A 138 0.33 0.34 -1.96
CA VAL A 138 0.63 0.73 -0.58
C VAL A 138 1.64 -0.25 0.00
N LEU A 139 2.69 0.27 0.64
CA LEU A 139 3.68 -0.57 1.32
C LEU A 139 3.02 -1.30 2.50
N ALA A 140 3.48 -2.51 2.81
CA ALA A 140 2.88 -3.31 3.87
C ALA A 140 2.93 -2.61 5.25
N ALA A 141 4.00 -1.84 5.52
CA ALA A 141 4.15 -1.02 6.71
C ALA A 141 3.06 0.09 6.82
N ASP A 142 2.62 0.63 5.68
CA ASP A 142 1.60 1.69 5.63
C ASP A 142 0.15 1.14 5.70
N ARG A 143 -0.05 -0.18 5.73
CA ARG A 143 -1.41 -0.79 5.67
C ARG A 143 -2.24 -0.54 6.91
N ALA A 144 -1.62 -0.30 8.06
CA ALA A 144 -2.32 -0.07 9.33
C ALA A 144 -3.22 1.18 9.30
N SER A 145 -3.09 2.05 8.30
CA SER A 145 -4.03 3.15 8.13
C SER A 145 -4.16 3.59 6.68
N VAL A 146 -4.97 2.83 5.93
CA VAL A 146 -5.57 3.30 4.68
C VAL A 146 -6.15 4.71 4.84
N HIS A 147 -6.71 5.03 6.02
CA HIS A 147 -7.17 6.37 6.38
C HIS A 147 -6.08 7.44 6.33
N PHE A 148 -4.87 7.18 6.84
CA PHE A 148 -3.74 8.11 6.75
C PHE A 148 -3.30 8.30 5.30
N LEU A 149 -3.32 7.25 4.47
CA LEU A 149 -3.03 7.40 3.05
C LEU A 149 -4.06 8.29 2.35
N PHE A 150 -5.36 8.07 2.57
CA PHE A 150 -6.41 8.92 2.02
C PHE A 150 -6.26 10.37 2.50
N ALA A 151 -6.02 10.59 3.80
CA ALA A 151 -5.78 11.92 4.33
C ALA A 151 -4.55 12.58 3.67
N ARG A 152 -3.49 11.82 3.40
CA ARG A 152 -2.28 12.31 2.73
C ARG A 152 -2.53 12.66 1.26
N ILE A 153 -3.33 11.85 0.57
CA ILE A 153 -3.75 12.12 -0.82
C ILE A 153 -4.57 13.41 -0.89
N ILE A 154 -5.53 13.60 0.01
CA ILE A 154 -6.38 14.80 0.03
C ILE A 154 -5.57 16.05 0.35
N ARG A 155 -4.59 15.96 1.25
CA ARG A 155 -3.79 17.13 1.68
C ARG A 155 -2.69 17.55 0.70
N ARG A 156 -2.19 16.63 -0.15
CA ARG A 156 -1.10 16.92 -1.09
C ARG A 156 -1.63 17.04 -2.51
N GLU A 157 -1.60 18.25 -3.04
CA GLU A 157 -2.04 18.59 -4.39
C GLU A 157 -1.37 17.71 -5.48
N SER A 158 -0.08 17.38 -5.31
CA SER A 158 0.65 16.50 -6.23
C SER A 158 0.08 15.08 -6.29
N TYR A 159 -0.43 14.54 -5.19
CA TYR A 159 -0.99 13.18 -5.16
C TYR A 159 -2.35 13.15 -5.85
N PHE A 160 -3.19 14.16 -5.57
CA PHE A 160 -4.45 14.34 -6.25
C PHE A 160 -4.26 14.47 -7.77
N ARG A 161 -3.33 15.33 -8.22
CA ARG A 161 -3.01 15.48 -9.64
C ARG A 161 -2.48 14.20 -10.27
N ALA A 162 -1.66 13.44 -9.56
CA ALA A 162 -1.18 12.14 -10.03
C ALA A 162 -2.33 11.14 -10.24
N LEU A 163 -3.30 11.10 -9.31
CA LEU A 163 -4.50 10.29 -9.46
C LEU A 163 -5.38 10.74 -10.63
N LEU A 164 -5.50 12.05 -10.87
CA LEU A 164 -6.18 12.57 -12.05
C LEU A 164 -5.51 12.10 -13.34
N VAL A 165 -4.18 12.21 -13.44
CA VAL A 165 -3.43 11.72 -14.60
C VAL A 165 -3.60 10.21 -14.77
N GLN A 166 -3.50 9.44 -13.68
CA GLN A 166 -3.60 7.98 -13.72
C GLN A 166 -4.99 7.48 -14.13
N SER A 167 -6.05 8.15 -13.66
CA SER A 167 -7.44 7.79 -13.96
C SER A 167 -7.91 8.24 -15.34
N ARG A 168 -7.35 9.33 -15.89
CA ARG A 168 -7.86 9.97 -17.12
C ARG A 168 -6.92 9.88 -18.31
N GLY A 169 -5.65 9.52 -18.10
CA GLY A 169 -4.63 9.57 -19.14
C GLY A 169 -4.55 8.33 -20.03
N THR A 170 -3.57 8.36 -20.93
CA THR A 170 -3.27 7.26 -21.85
C THR A 170 -2.11 6.43 -21.33
N ARG A 171 -2.23 5.11 -21.42
CA ARG A 171 -1.16 4.18 -21.03
C ARG A 171 -0.02 4.27 -22.03
N VAL A 172 1.21 4.35 -21.53
CA VAL A 172 2.43 4.37 -22.34
C VAL A 172 3.29 3.16 -22.00
N ARG A 173 3.84 2.51 -23.01
CA ARG A 173 4.81 1.42 -22.87
C ARG A 173 5.98 1.63 -23.85
N PRO A 174 7.23 1.41 -23.43
CA PRO A 174 7.66 1.15 -22.04
C PRO A 174 7.52 2.41 -21.15
N CYS A 175 7.54 2.20 -19.83
CA CYS A 175 7.70 3.29 -18.88
C CYS A 175 9.12 3.84 -19.02
N PRO A 176 9.35 5.12 -19.39
CA PRO A 176 10.68 5.68 -19.25
C PRO A 176 10.99 5.75 -17.74
N GLU A 177 11.92 4.93 -17.28
CA GLU A 177 12.23 4.66 -15.85
C GLU A 177 12.77 5.88 -15.07
N LYS A 178 12.62 7.10 -15.58
CA LYS A 178 13.26 8.31 -15.05
C LYS A 178 12.39 9.07 -14.04
N CYS A 179 11.20 8.56 -13.73
CA CYS A 179 10.23 9.19 -12.84
C CYS A 179 10.40 8.80 -11.37
N GLY A 180 11.61 8.98 -10.82
CA GLY A 180 11.85 8.83 -9.40
C GLY A 180 13.15 8.14 -9.04
N ASN A 181 13.32 7.91 -7.75
CA ASN A 181 14.42 7.10 -7.25
C ASN A 181 14.34 5.69 -7.87
N PRO A 182 15.37 5.19 -8.56
CA PRO A 182 15.36 3.83 -9.14
C PRO A 182 15.13 2.74 -8.08
N ASN A 183 15.38 3.05 -6.81
CA ASN A 183 15.17 2.13 -5.68
C ASN A 183 13.76 2.21 -5.08
N ALA A 184 12.91 3.15 -5.51
CA ALA A 184 11.55 3.27 -4.99
C ALA A 184 10.59 2.37 -5.76
N SER A 185 9.79 1.57 -5.05
CA SER A 185 8.71 0.80 -5.68
C SER A 185 7.70 1.76 -6.32
N PRO A 186 7.34 1.55 -7.61
CA PRO A 186 6.37 2.41 -8.29
C PRO A 186 5.03 2.37 -7.58
N LYS A 187 4.39 3.54 -7.44
CA LYS A 187 3.08 3.67 -6.80
C LYS A 187 1.96 3.21 -7.71
N PHE A 188 2.11 3.37 -9.02
CA PHE A 188 1.13 2.92 -9.99
C PHE A 188 1.59 1.68 -10.74
N ARG A 189 0.62 0.83 -11.13
CA ARG A 189 0.88 -0.40 -11.89
C ARG A 189 1.27 -0.13 -13.36
N HIS A 190 0.83 0.99 -13.91
CA HIS A 190 1.00 1.35 -15.32
C HIS A 190 1.44 2.80 -15.43
N CYS A 191 2.32 3.10 -16.39
CA CYS A 191 2.66 4.47 -16.72
C CYS A 191 1.58 5.10 -17.57
N VAL A 192 0.97 6.13 -17.00
CA VAL A 192 -0.11 6.89 -17.65
C VAL A 192 0.32 8.35 -17.70
N ARG A 193 0.03 9.02 -18.82
CA ARG A 193 0.24 10.46 -18.99
C ARG A 193 -0.95 11.13 -19.65
N VAL A 194 -1.07 12.44 -19.46
CA VAL A 194 -2.02 13.29 -20.17
C VAL A 194 -1.20 14.36 -20.91
N PRO A 195 -1.06 14.29 -22.26
CA PRO A 195 -0.15 15.17 -23.02
C PRO A 195 -0.36 16.66 -22.77
N SER A 196 -1.61 17.08 -22.57
CA SER A 196 -2.00 18.48 -22.36
C SER A 196 -1.91 18.95 -20.90
N PHE A 197 -1.43 18.12 -19.98
CA PHE A 197 -1.40 18.41 -18.54
C PHE A 197 0.03 18.30 -18.00
N GLN A 198 0.49 19.34 -17.29
CA GLN A 198 1.84 19.40 -16.71
C GLN A 198 2.98 19.03 -17.67
N GLY A 199 2.92 19.50 -18.92
CA GLY A 199 3.94 19.21 -19.93
C GLY A 199 4.02 17.72 -20.31
N GLY A 200 2.92 16.97 -20.18
CA GLY A 200 2.85 15.57 -20.54
C GLY A 200 3.52 14.62 -19.55
N ALA A 201 3.73 15.05 -18.30
CA ALA A 201 4.35 14.26 -17.26
C ALA A 201 3.55 12.99 -16.91
N TYR A 202 4.25 11.93 -16.52
CA TYR A 202 3.64 10.68 -16.05
C TYR A 202 3.10 10.83 -14.62
N ALA A 203 2.02 10.10 -14.31
CA ALA A 203 1.41 10.09 -12.97
C ALA A 203 2.43 9.85 -11.85
N GLU A 204 3.38 8.92 -12.04
CA GLU A 204 4.43 8.62 -11.04
C GLU A 204 5.35 9.83 -10.76
N CYS A 205 5.71 10.57 -11.81
CA CYS A 205 6.46 11.81 -11.66
C CYS A 205 5.68 12.90 -10.94
N VAL A 206 4.40 13.04 -11.29
CA VAL A 206 3.51 14.00 -10.64
C VAL A 206 3.36 13.65 -9.14
N TRP A 207 3.27 12.37 -8.80
CA TRP A 207 3.15 11.89 -7.43
C TRP A 207 4.32 12.33 -6.56
N GLN A 208 5.55 12.24 -7.09
CA GLN A 208 6.75 12.68 -6.37
C GLN A 208 6.96 14.20 -6.40
N SER A 209 5.99 14.97 -6.91
CA SER A 209 6.13 16.42 -7.16
C SER A 209 7.29 16.75 -8.12
N HIS A 210 7.65 15.80 -8.98
CA HIS A 210 8.70 15.91 -9.99
C HIS A 210 8.13 16.12 -11.41
N GLY A 211 6.83 16.42 -11.55
CA GLY A 211 6.16 16.55 -12.85
C GLY A 211 6.89 17.48 -13.82
N SER A 212 7.41 18.62 -13.35
CA SER A 212 8.18 19.56 -14.17
C SER A 212 9.49 18.97 -14.71
N ARG A 213 10.13 18.06 -13.96
CA ARG A 213 11.42 17.44 -14.31
C ARG A 213 11.28 16.31 -15.32
N CYS A 214 10.07 15.81 -15.53
CA CYS A 214 9.75 14.81 -16.53
C CYS A 214 8.78 15.33 -17.58
N SER A 215 8.80 16.64 -17.80
CA SER A 215 8.17 17.20 -18.98
C SER A 215 8.89 16.61 -20.20
N HIS A 216 8.21 15.68 -20.87
CA HIS A 216 8.61 15.30 -22.20
C HIS A 216 8.13 16.46 -23.07
N SER A 217 9.03 17.41 -23.33
CA SER A 217 8.88 18.33 -24.45
C SER A 217 8.46 17.47 -25.63
N ASN A 218 7.21 17.67 -26.05
CA ASN A 218 6.50 16.82 -26.97
C ASN A 218 7.40 16.66 -28.21
N GLU A 219 8.09 15.53 -28.35
CA GLU A 219 9.00 15.25 -29.48
C GLU A 219 8.24 15.19 -30.82
N GLY A 220 6.92 15.44 -30.81
CA GLY A 220 6.07 15.64 -31.99
C GLY A 220 5.60 17.07 -32.24
N SER A 221 6.09 18.10 -31.53
CA SER A 221 5.71 19.49 -31.82
C SER A 221 6.62 20.11 -32.89
N MET A 222 6.16 20.03 -34.14
CA MET A 222 6.55 20.81 -35.33
C MET A 222 7.76 20.33 -36.17
N SER A 223 7.50 19.31 -37.00
CA SER A 223 8.12 19.18 -38.34
C SER A 223 7.07 19.09 -39.47
N ALA A 224 5.85 19.61 -39.24
CA ALA A 224 4.74 19.58 -40.21
C ALA A 224 4.26 20.99 -40.63
N TRP A 225 5.19 21.93 -40.82
CA TRP A 225 4.99 23.12 -41.65
C TRP A 225 6.17 23.24 -42.63
N ASP A 226 6.46 22.14 -43.32
CA ASP A 226 7.17 22.19 -44.59
C ASP A 226 6.10 22.48 -45.66
N SER A 227 5.70 23.74 -45.75
CA SER A 227 4.95 24.27 -46.88
C SER A 227 5.83 25.36 -47.46
N GLY A 228 6.35 25.06 -48.65
CA GLY A 228 7.32 25.87 -49.37
C GLY A 228 6.93 27.34 -49.43
N GLY A 229 7.89 28.18 -49.10
CA GLY A 229 7.79 29.63 -49.19
C GLY A 229 9.19 30.21 -49.32
N SER A 230 9.81 30.03 -50.49
CA SER A 230 10.95 30.83 -50.89
C SER A 230 10.53 32.30 -50.94
N SER A 231 11.11 33.15 -50.07
CA SER A 231 11.53 34.51 -50.42
C SER A 231 12.20 35.22 -49.23
N ALA A 232 13.48 35.52 -49.45
CA ALA A 232 14.24 36.70 -49.04
C ALA A 232 13.85 37.50 -47.78
N GLY A 233 14.84 37.63 -46.89
CA GLY A 233 15.18 38.93 -46.30
C GLY A 233 14.78 39.15 -44.85
N GLY A 234 15.77 39.20 -43.97
CA GLY A 234 15.64 39.87 -42.67
C GLY A 234 16.31 39.13 -41.53
N SER A 235 17.60 39.40 -41.31
CA SER A 235 18.19 39.23 -39.98
C SER A 235 17.54 40.19 -38.99
N PRO A 236 17.28 39.73 -37.75
CA PRO A 236 17.63 40.56 -36.63
C PRO A 236 18.47 39.80 -35.59
N ARG A 237 19.60 40.43 -35.29
CA ARG A 237 20.37 40.45 -34.03
C ARG A 237 20.04 39.36 -33.00
N ALA A 238 21.05 38.51 -32.80
CA ALA A 238 21.29 37.74 -31.59
C ALA A 238 21.18 38.62 -30.33
N GLY A 239 20.15 38.34 -29.51
CA GLY A 239 20.11 38.69 -28.09
C GLY A 239 20.70 37.54 -27.27
N PRO A 240 21.37 37.81 -26.14
CA PRO A 240 22.16 36.82 -25.43
C PRO A 240 21.26 35.75 -24.79
N SER A 241 21.56 34.51 -25.17
CA SER A 241 21.16 33.27 -24.52
C SER A 241 21.37 33.35 -23.00
N GLN A 242 20.31 33.57 -22.24
CA GLN A 242 20.31 33.24 -20.82
C GLN A 242 20.43 31.72 -20.68
N ARG A 243 21.68 31.25 -20.53
CA ARG A 243 21.96 29.95 -19.93
C ARG A 243 21.45 30.03 -18.49
N VAL A 244 20.26 29.50 -18.26
CA VAL A 244 19.86 29.09 -16.92
C VAL A 244 20.75 27.90 -16.58
N LEU A 245 21.86 28.20 -15.92
CA LEU A 245 22.68 27.19 -15.24
C LEU A 245 21.75 26.42 -14.27
N PRO A 246 21.79 25.08 -14.25
CA PRO A 246 21.14 24.35 -13.19
C PRO A 246 21.76 24.80 -11.86
N PRO A 247 20.98 24.99 -10.78
CA PRO A 247 21.55 25.22 -9.47
C PRO A 247 22.37 23.98 -9.11
N SER A 248 23.70 24.14 -9.09
CA SER A 248 24.60 23.28 -8.33
C SER A 248 24.27 23.46 -6.85
N SER A 249 23.26 22.73 -6.38
CA SER A 249 23.03 22.50 -4.97
C SER A 249 23.22 21.02 -4.71
N SER A 250 24.47 20.66 -4.43
CA SER A 250 24.83 19.59 -3.49
C SER A 250 24.28 19.96 -2.11
N GLY A 251 22.96 19.87 -2.00
CA GLY A 251 22.20 20.06 -0.78
C GLY A 251 21.18 18.95 -0.78
N SER A 252 21.51 17.86 -0.09
CA SER A 252 20.59 16.80 0.27
C SER A 252 19.39 17.43 0.97
N ARG A 253 18.36 17.81 0.21
CA ARG A 253 17.03 18.05 0.74
C ARG A 253 16.48 16.69 1.10
N LEU A 254 16.86 16.23 2.29
CA LEU A 254 16.16 15.19 3.02
C LEU A 254 14.68 15.55 2.97
N ASN A 255 13.87 14.66 2.42
CA ASN A 255 12.42 14.69 2.66
C ASN A 255 12.23 14.61 4.18
N PRO A 256 11.65 15.62 4.84
CA PRO A 256 11.62 15.66 6.30
C PRO A 256 10.55 14.74 6.92
N PHE A 257 10.24 13.60 6.30
CA PHE A 257 9.24 12.65 6.79
C PHE A 257 9.63 11.19 6.52
N LEU A 258 10.89 10.84 6.77
CA LEU A 258 11.21 9.52 7.28
C LEU A 258 10.86 9.57 8.78
N LEU A 259 9.65 9.18 9.13
CA LEU A 259 9.41 8.63 10.46
C LEU A 259 9.64 7.14 10.32
N GLU A 260 10.86 6.74 10.63
CA GLU A 260 11.08 5.46 11.29
C GLU A 260 10.31 5.50 12.61
N GLU A 261 9.28 4.66 12.71
CA GLU A 261 8.95 3.75 13.82
C GLU A 261 7.81 2.82 13.38
#